data_AF-A0A1W9SXE4-F1
#
_entry.id   AF-A0A1W9SXE4-F1
#
_cell.length_a   1.000
_cell.length_b   1.000
_cell.length_c   1.000
_cell.angle_alpha   90.00
_cell.angle_beta   90.00
_cell.angle_gamma   90.00
#
_symmetry.space_group_name_H-M   'P 1'
#
loop_
_entity.id
_entity.type
_entity.pdbx_description
1 polymer ?
#
loop_
_entity_poly.entity_id
_entity_poly.type
_entity_poly.pdbx_seq_one_letter_code
_entity_poly.pdbx_strand_id
1 'polypeptide(L)'
;MDWNWFFSALSQSTAAIVGIFGAFIVTKILSNQTTFTTKREKTNDLLSKSKRLIDDAKSLSFEWYIKGTSIKEYIKLHKLWDEDDALSAEEYYEKLNFSRYVCREIVVNEITKKIEKWELKRRKEREANKHNLIMPTASRIASLPASIAIPDRLNKEADKINLVLRNIKSQSRDIKNHLDTIANNPESSSQITYALLLITLLFFVGVIYPISFLPMPSDGEVVLSLGVDVIILILTSFKGVLLLVVSLIFCLILAMFLFVNIRMKYDINDIKDLETFTKEETYSKYFETMVANRKRREENNG
;
A
#
# COMPACT_ATOMS: atom_id res chain seq x y z
N MET A 1 -15.20 60.52 24.15
CA MET A 1 -15.66 59.24 23.56
C MET A 1 -15.80 58.26 24.72
N ASP A 2 -16.86 57.46 24.80
CA ASP A 2 -17.01 56.49 25.89
C ASP A 2 -16.10 55.27 25.63
N TRP A 3 -14.90 55.31 26.20
CA TRP A 3 -13.91 54.23 26.09
C TRP A 3 -14.42 52.92 26.69
N ASN A 4 -15.27 52.98 27.72
CA ASN A 4 -15.84 51.78 28.33
C ASN A 4 -16.78 51.08 27.35
N TRP A 5 -17.63 51.84 26.67
CA TRP A 5 -18.49 51.31 25.61
C TRP A 5 -17.67 50.74 24.44
N PHE A 6 -16.64 51.45 23.99
CA PHE A 6 -15.79 51.00 22.88
C PHE A 6 -15.09 49.67 23.17
N PHE A 7 -14.37 49.55 24.30
CA PHE A 7 -13.65 48.32 24.64
C PHE A 7 -14.60 47.15 24.93
N SER A 8 -15.75 47.42 25.54
CA SER A 8 -16.79 46.41 25.77
C SER A 8 -17.36 45.89 24.44
N ALA A 9 -17.76 46.78 23.53
CA ALA A 9 -18.29 46.41 22.23
C ALA A 9 -17.26 45.66 21.36
N LEU A 10 -16.00 46.12 21.36
CA LEU A 10 -14.89 45.48 20.66
C LEU A 10 -14.64 44.07 21.19
N SER A 11 -14.57 43.90 22.51
CA SER A 11 -14.39 42.60 23.14
C SER A 11 -15.53 41.64 22.85
N GLN A 12 -16.77 42.10 22.91
CA GLN A 12 -17.94 41.26 22.66
C GLN A 12 -18.01 40.81 21.20
N SER A 13 -17.76 41.72 20.27
CA SER A 13 -17.73 41.41 18.84
C SER A 13 -16.57 40.45 18.50
N THR A 14 -15.39 40.66 19.09
CA THR A 14 -14.25 39.75 18.86
C THR A 14 -14.50 38.37 19.47
N ALA A 15 -15.10 38.31 20.67
CA ALA A 15 -15.47 37.04 21.30
C ALA A 15 -16.49 36.26 20.45
N ALA A 16 -17.46 36.96 19.84
CA ALA A 16 -18.41 36.34 18.92
C ALA A 16 -17.71 35.76 17.67
N ILE A 17 -16.78 36.52 17.07
CA ILE A 17 -15.97 36.05 15.92
C ILE A 17 -15.16 34.81 16.31
N VAL A 18 -14.46 34.84 17.45
CA VAL A 18 -13.70 33.71 17.99
C VAL A 18 -14.61 32.49 18.19
N GLY A 19 -15.82 32.69 18.73
CA GLY A 19 -16.79 31.61 18.91
C GLY A 19 -17.23 30.96 17.61
N ILE A 20 -17.58 31.75 16.60
CA ILE A 20 -18.05 31.26 15.29
C ILE A 20 -16.92 30.50 14.58
N PHE A 21 -15.74 31.11 14.44
CA PHE A 21 -14.61 30.46 13.79
C PHE A 21 -14.11 29.25 14.58
N GLY A 22 -14.11 29.33 15.91
CA GLY A 22 -13.73 28.23 16.78
C GLY A 22 -14.62 27.02 16.58
N ALA A 23 -15.94 27.22 16.58
CA ALA A 23 -16.91 26.14 16.32
C ALA A 23 -16.72 25.50 14.95
N PHE A 24 -16.47 26.31 13.91
CA PHE A 24 -16.21 25.81 12.56
C PHE A 24 -14.94 24.94 12.49
N ILE A 25 -13.84 25.41 13.09
CA ILE A 25 -12.57 24.68 13.11
C ILE A 25 -12.71 23.36 13.89
N VAL A 26 -13.31 23.40 15.07
CA VAL A 26 -13.55 22.20 15.89
C VAL A 26 -14.36 21.17 15.10
N THR A 27 -15.43 21.60 14.44
CA THR A 27 -16.26 20.72 13.61
C THR A 27 -15.44 20.09 12.48
N LYS A 28 -14.57 20.89 11.83
CA LYS A 28 -13.69 20.39 10.77
C LYS A 28 -12.68 19.38 11.29
N ILE A 29 -12.10 19.59 12.48
CA ILE A 29 -11.17 18.65 13.11
C ILE A 29 -11.87 17.33 13.43
N LEU A 30 -13.07 17.37 14.03
CA LEU A 30 -13.85 16.16 14.34
C LEU A 30 -14.23 15.37 13.07
N SER A 31 -14.60 16.08 12.00
CA SER A 31 -14.85 15.47 10.70
C SER A 31 -13.61 14.78 10.14
N ASN A 32 -12.45 15.46 10.13
CA ASN A 32 -11.18 14.90 9.69
C ASN A 32 -10.77 13.69 10.55
N GLN A 33 -10.99 13.73 11.86
CA GLN A 33 -10.70 12.62 12.78
C GLN A 33 -11.51 11.37 12.46
N THR A 34 -12.79 11.55 12.10
CA THR A 34 -13.66 10.45 11.70
C THR A 34 -13.15 9.83 10.40
N THR A 35 -12.85 10.65 9.39
CA THR A 35 -12.27 10.19 8.12
C THR A 35 -10.93 9.48 8.31
N PHE A 36 -10.05 10.04 9.14
CA PHE A 36 -8.75 9.44 9.47
C PHE A 36 -8.92 8.05 10.08
N THR A 37 -9.83 7.90 11.03
CA THR A 37 -10.10 6.62 11.71
C THR A 37 -10.62 5.58 10.72
N THR A 38 -11.61 5.93 9.88
CA THR A 38 -12.13 5.02 8.84
C THR A 38 -11.05 4.60 7.84
N LYS A 39 -10.22 5.56 7.38
CA LYS A 39 -9.12 5.25 6.45
C LYS A 39 -8.06 4.36 7.10
N ARG A 40 -7.78 4.56 8.39
CA ARG A 40 -6.84 3.73 9.15
C ARG A 40 -7.36 2.29 9.34
N GLU A 41 -8.65 2.13 9.65
CA GLU A 41 -9.28 0.80 9.71
C GLU A 41 -9.20 0.09 8.35
N LYS A 42 -9.47 0.82 7.26
CA LYS A 42 -9.33 0.29 5.90
C LYS A 42 -7.88 -0.09 5.58
N THR A 43 -6.88 0.68 6.01
CA THR A 43 -5.46 0.30 5.91
C THR A 43 -5.19 -1.03 6.59
N ASN A 44 -5.65 -1.20 7.83
CA ASN A 44 -5.48 -2.45 8.58
C ASN A 44 -6.18 -3.64 7.91
N ASP A 45 -7.39 -3.44 7.37
CA ASP A 45 -8.11 -4.46 6.62
C ASP A 45 -7.34 -4.88 5.35
N LEU A 46 -6.83 -3.92 4.58
CA LEU A 46 -6.02 -4.19 3.39
C LEU A 46 -4.72 -4.93 3.73
N LEU A 47 -4.04 -4.57 4.81
CA LEU A 47 -2.85 -5.28 5.29
C LEU A 47 -3.19 -6.72 5.70
N SER A 48 -4.29 -6.92 6.43
CA SER A 48 -4.77 -8.24 6.85
C SER A 48 -5.13 -9.12 5.64
N LYS A 49 -5.86 -8.57 4.66
CA LYS A 49 -6.18 -9.25 3.40
C LYS A 49 -4.93 -9.63 2.61
N SER A 50 -3.94 -8.74 2.55
CA SER A 50 -2.68 -9.01 1.86
C SER A 50 -1.92 -10.16 2.52
N LYS A 51 -1.86 -10.19 3.86
CA LYS A 51 -1.28 -11.31 4.62
C LYS A 51 -2.02 -12.62 4.37
N ARG A 52 -3.36 -12.62 4.34
CA ARG A 52 -4.15 -13.80 3.99
C ARG A 52 -3.83 -14.32 2.59
N LEU A 53 -3.71 -13.43 1.60
CA LEU A 53 -3.35 -13.82 0.23
C LEU A 53 -1.95 -14.42 0.12
N ILE A 54 -1.00 -14.02 0.98
CA ILE A 54 0.32 -14.66 1.07
C ILE A 54 0.15 -16.10 1.56
N ASP A 55 -0.65 -16.33 2.59
CA ASP A 55 -0.87 -17.67 3.14
C ASP A 55 -1.66 -18.55 2.16
N ASP A 56 -2.66 -18.00 1.48
CA ASP A 56 -3.36 -18.66 0.37
C ASP A 56 -2.37 -19.04 -0.73
N ALA A 57 -1.46 -18.13 -1.12
CA ALA A 57 -0.44 -18.39 -2.13
C ALA A 57 0.56 -19.48 -1.71
N LYS A 58 0.90 -19.58 -0.42
CA LYS A 58 1.74 -20.67 0.12
C LYS A 58 1.03 -22.02 0.12
N SER A 59 -0.29 -22.03 0.27
CA SER A 59 -1.09 -23.27 0.27
C SER A 59 -1.22 -23.91 -1.12
N LEU A 60 -0.92 -23.16 -2.19
CA LEU A 60 -0.99 -23.63 -3.57
C LEU A 60 0.11 -24.64 -3.88
N SER A 61 -0.25 -25.71 -4.60
CA SER A 61 0.69 -26.77 -4.98
C SER A 61 1.40 -26.45 -6.29
N PHE A 62 2.15 -25.34 -6.33
CA PHE A 62 2.85 -24.88 -7.53
C PHE A 62 3.79 -25.92 -8.12
N GLU A 63 4.58 -26.62 -7.29
CA GLU A 63 5.52 -27.65 -7.75
C GLU A 63 4.81 -28.81 -8.45
N TRP A 64 3.70 -29.27 -7.89
CA TRP A 64 2.90 -30.35 -8.46
C TRP A 64 2.29 -29.92 -9.80
N TYR A 65 1.73 -28.70 -9.86
CA TYR A 65 1.17 -28.13 -11.08
C TYR A 65 2.23 -27.97 -12.19
N ILE A 66 3.40 -27.43 -11.84
CA ILE A 66 4.55 -27.26 -12.74
C ILE A 66 5.01 -28.61 -13.27
N LYS A 67 5.17 -29.61 -12.39
CA LYS A 67 5.60 -30.95 -12.79
C LYS A 67 4.58 -31.60 -13.75
N GLY A 68 3.30 -31.51 -13.42
CA GLY A 68 2.22 -32.06 -14.24
C GLY A 68 2.09 -31.42 -15.61
N THR A 69 2.26 -30.10 -15.71
CA THR A 69 2.27 -29.36 -17.00
C THR A 69 3.53 -29.67 -17.81
N SER A 70 4.70 -29.68 -17.17
CA SER A 70 5.98 -29.92 -17.85
C SER A 70 6.09 -31.32 -18.45
N ILE A 71 5.48 -32.34 -17.82
CA ILE A 71 5.45 -33.70 -18.39
C ILE A 71 4.77 -33.71 -19.77
N LYS A 72 3.67 -32.99 -19.93
CA LYS A 72 2.95 -32.91 -21.22
C LYS A 72 3.83 -32.28 -22.31
N GLU A 73 4.54 -31.21 -21.96
CA GLU A 73 5.43 -30.52 -22.92
C GLU A 73 6.68 -31.35 -23.23
N TYR A 74 7.24 -32.08 -22.27
CA TYR A 74 8.33 -33.01 -22.55
C TYR A 74 7.92 -34.20 -23.41
N ILE A 75 6.67 -34.68 -23.33
CA ILE A 75 6.17 -35.70 -24.26
C ILE A 75 6.08 -35.14 -25.68
N LYS A 76 5.65 -33.88 -25.84
CA LYS A 76 5.65 -33.20 -27.15
C LYS A 76 7.06 -33.00 -27.69
N LEU A 77 8.01 -32.59 -26.83
CA LEU A 77 9.43 -32.47 -27.17
C LEU A 77 9.97 -33.78 -27.77
N HIS A 78 9.67 -34.91 -27.12
CA HIS A 78 10.09 -36.22 -27.63
C HIS A 78 9.52 -36.54 -29.02
N LYS A 79 8.26 -36.17 -29.30
CA LYS A 79 7.67 -36.36 -30.64
C LYS A 79 8.34 -35.48 -31.69
N LEU A 80 8.70 -34.24 -31.34
CA LEU A 80 9.39 -33.33 -32.26
C LEU A 80 10.79 -33.83 -32.64
N TRP A 81 11.46 -34.60 -31.77
CA TRP A 81 12.74 -35.25 -32.10
C TRP A 81 12.62 -36.43 -33.05
N ASP A 82 11.43 -37.03 -33.15
CA ASP A 82 11.17 -38.14 -34.07
C ASP A 82 10.80 -37.63 -35.48
N GLU A 83 10.40 -36.36 -35.62
CA GLU A 83 9.80 -35.80 -36.84
C GLU A 83 10.69 -34.81 -37.63
N ASP A 84 11.69 -34.11 -37.04
CA ASP A 84 12.51 -33.12 -37.79
C ASP A 84 13.90 -32.77 -37.18
N ASP A 85 14.72 -32.03 -37.95
CA ASP A 85 16.12 -31.64 -37.69
C ASP A 85 16.41 -31.09 -36.27
N ALA A 86 17.62 -31.37 -35.78
CA ALA A 86 18.09 -31.00 -34.45
C ALA A 86 18.10 -29.47 -34.24
N LEU A 87 17.03 -28.93 -33.63
CA LEU A 87 16.91 -27.53 -33.25
C LEU A 87 17.69 -27.24 -31.95
N SER A 88 17.99 -25.97 -31.68
CA SER A 88 18.59 -25.57 -30.39
C SER A 88 17.59 -25.71 -29.24
N ALA A 89 18.10 -25.84 -28.01
CA ALA A 89 17.27 -25.93 -26.81
C ALA A 89 16.35 -24.71 -26.63
N GLU A 90 16.79 -23.52 -27.07
CA GLU A 90 16.02 -22.29 -27.08
C GLU A 90 14.87 -22.34 -28.08
N GLU A 91 15.10 -22.88 -29.29
CA GLU A 91 14.07 -22.99 -30.33
C GLU A 91 12.99 -24.02 -29.95
N TYR A 92 13.39 -25.10 -29.27
CA TYR A 92 12.44 -26.04 -28.68
C TYR A 92 11.64 -25.40 -27.54
N TYR A 93 12.26 -24.54 -26.72
CA TYR A 93 11.54 -23.82 -25.66
C TYR A 93 10.47 -22.89 -26.24
N GLU A 94 10.74 -22.18 -27.33
CA GLU A 94 9.76 -21.29 -27.97
C GLU A 94 8.60 -22.06 -28.63
N LYS A 95 8.87 -23.27 -29.18
CA LYS A 95 7.82 -24.14 -29.75
C LYS A 95 6.94 -24.82 -28.71
N LEU A 96 7.37 -24.88 -27.44
CA LEU A 96 6.68 -25.60 -26.35
C LEU A 96 6.06 -24.65 -25.34
N ASN A 97 4.90 -25.02 -24.79
CA ASN A 97 4.14 -24.15 -23.90
C ASN A 97 4.40 -24.48 -22.43
N PHE A 98 5.63 -24.25 -21.97
CA PHE A 98 5.98 -24.43 -20.57
C PHE A 98 5.24 -23.45 -19.65
N SER A 99 4.95 -23.89 -18.43
CA SER A 99 4.20 -23.09 -17.45
C SER A 99 4.91 -21.77 -17.11
N ARG A 100 4.12 -20.69 -17.03
CA ARG A 100 4.61 -19.32 -16.76
C ARG A 100 5.34 -19.15 -15.43
N TYR A 101 5.20 -20.10 -14.51
CA TYR A 101 5.78 -20.06 -13.17
C TYR A 101 7.15 -20.73 -13.07
N VAL A 102 7.69 -21.28 -14.17
CA VAL A 102 9.00 -21.95 -14.21
C VAL A 102 10.05 -21.00 -14.77
N CYS A 103 11.24 -21.01 -14.16
CA CYS A 103 12.36 -20.24 -14.69
C CYS A 103 12.83 -20.84 -16.04
N ARG A 104 12.90 -20.00 -17.08
CA ARG A 104 13.34 -20.40 -18.43
C ARG A 104 14.71 -21.08 -18.42
N GLU A 105 15.67 -20.54 -17.67
CA GLU A 105 17.04 -21.07 -17.60
C GLU A 105 17.08 -22.52 -17.11
N ILE A 106 16.22 -22.86 -16.14
CA ILE A 106 16.08 -24.23 -15.65
C ILE A 106 15.52 -25.14 -16.75
N VAL A 107 14.48 -24.71 -17.45
CA VAL A 107 13.85 -25.49 -18.52
C VAL A 107 14.80 -25.68 -19.71
N VAL A 108 15.47 -24.64 -20.17
CA VAL A 108 16.43 -24.71 -21.29
C VAL A 108 17.60 -25.63 -20.95
N ASN A 109 18.13 -25.56 -19.71
CA ASN A 109 19.16 -26.48 -19.25
C ASN A 109 18.66 -27.93 -19.16
N GLU A 110 17.43 -28.15 -18.71
CA GLU A 110 16.82 -29.49 -18.73
C GLU A 110 16.61 -30.03 -20.16
N ILE A 111 16.18 -29.20 -21.10
CA ILE A 111 16.07 -29.55 -22.52
C ILE A 111 17.45 -29.93 -23.06
N THR A 112 18.47 -29.09 -22.82
CA THR A 112 19.86 -29.33 -23.25
C THR A 112 20.37 -30.68 -22.75
N LYS A 113 20.25 -30.95 -21.45
CA LYS A 113 20.64 -32.25 -20.86
C LYS A 113 19.91 -33.43 -21.47
N LYS A 114 18.64 -33.26 -21.87
CA LYS A 114 17.88 -34.34 -22.50
C LYS A 114 18.28 -34.53 -23.97
N ILE A 115 18.59 -33.46 -24.70
CA ILE A 115 19.18 -33.52 -26.05
C ILE A 115 20.50 -34.27 -26.00
N GLU A 116 21.43 -33.87 -25.12
CA GLU A 116 22.74 -34.54 -24.95
C GLU A 116 22.60 -36.04 -24.65
N LYS A 117 21.66 -36.41 -23.76
CA LYS A 117 21.37 -37.81 -23.44
C LYS A 117 20.81 -38.57 -24.63
N TRP A 118 19.92 -37.95 -25.40
CA TRP A 118 19.33 -38.56 -26.59
C TRP A 118 20.38 -38.76 -27.70
N GLU A 119 21.23 -37.75 -27.94
CA GLU A 119 22.33 -37.84 -28.90
C GLU A 119 23.33 -38.92 -28.51
N LEU A 120 23.70 -38.99 -27.23
CA LEU A 120 24.59 -40.03 -26.71
C LEU A 120 24.01 -41.43 -26.90
N LYS A 121 22.69 -41.58 -26.70
CA LYS A 121 21.99 -42.85 -26.91
C LYS A 121 22.00 -43.24 -28.40
N ARG A 122 21.68 -42.31 -29.31
CA ARG A 122 21.76 -42.56 -30.76
C ARG A 122 23.19 -42.89 -31.21
N ARG A 123 24.21 -42.24 -30.64
CA ARG A 123 25.62 -42.53 -30.96
C ARG A 123 26.00 -43.96 -30.56
N LYS A 124 25.64 -44.39 -29.35
CA LYS A 124 25.85 -45.76 -28.87
C LYS A 124 25.08 -46.80 -29.70
N GLU A 125 23.85 -46.49 -30.09
CA GLU A 125 23.06 -47.36 -30.97
C GLU A 125 23.69 -47.46 -32.36
N ARG A 126 24.20 -46.37 -32.94
CA ARG A 126 24.93 -46.40 -34.23
C ARG A 126 26.25 -47.17 -34.15
N GLU A 127 26.98 -47.08 -33.03
CA GLU A 127 28.21 -47.83 -32.78
C GLU A 127 27.92 -49.33 -32.57
N ALA A 128 26.84 -49.68 -31.87
CA ALA A 128 26.39 -51.06 -31.69
C ALA A 128 25.83 -51.68 -32.98
N ASN A 129 25.10 -50.89 -33.78
CA ASN A 129 24.52 -51.33 -35.05
C ASN A 129 25.58 -51.47 -36.18
N LYS A 130 26.78 -50.89 -36.00
CA LYS A 130 27.95 -51.20 -36.85
C LYS A 130 28.52 -52.61 -36.61
N HIS A 131 28.25 -53.23 -35.46
CA HIS A 131 28.78 -54.54 -35.10
C HIS A 131 27.79 -55.71 -35.23
N ASN A 132 26.50 -55.48 -35.48
CA ASN A 132 25.49 -56.53 -35.65
C ASN A 132 24.54 -56.20 -36.81
N LEU A 133 24.68 -56.88 -37.96
CA LEU A 133 23.59 -57.02 -38.92
C LEU A 133 22.61 -58.07 -38.38
N ILE A 134 21.40 -57.66 -37.97
CA ILE A 134 20.08 -58.28 -38.25
C ILE A 134 19.00 -57.80 -37.25
N MET A 135 17.85 -57.46 -37.85
CA MET A 135 16.47 -57.30 -37.36
C MET A 135 15.96 -55.92 -36.87
N PRO A 136 14.83 -55.43 -37.45
CA PRO A 136 14.10 -54.28 -36.94
C PRO A 136 13.23 -54.72 -35.76
N THR A 137 13.58 -54.30 -34.55
CA THR A 137 12.66 -54.39 -33.41
C THR A 137 11.72 -53.20 -33.47
N ALA A 138 10.49 -53.46 -33.91
CA ALA A 138 9.39 -52.51 -33.80
C ALA A 138 9.29 -52.03 -32.34
N SER A 139 9.49 -50.74 -32.14
CA SER A 139 9.34 -50.07 -30.85
C SER A 139 7.92 -50.25 -30.34
N ARG A 140 7.74 -51.10 -29.32
CA ARG A 140 6.54 -51.07 -28.48
C ARG A 140 6.53 -49.73 -27.76
N ILE A 141 5.75 -48.77 -28.29
CA ILE A 141 5.28 -47.64 -27.51
C ILE A 141 4.42 -48.25 -26.40
N ALA A 142 4.98 -48.34 -25.19
CA ALA A 142 4.19 -48.56 -24.00
C ALA A 142 3.24 -47.36 -23.90
N SER A 143 2.00 -47.55 -24.31
CA SER A 143 0.93 -46.61 -24.07
C SER A 143 0.82 -46.45 -22.54
N LEU A 144 1.37 -45.35 -22.01
CA LEU A 144 1.06 -44.94 -20.66
C LEU A 144 -0.46 -44.84 -20.56
N PRO A 145 -1.10 -45.47 -19.55
CA PRO A 145 -2.53 -45.33 -19.37
C PRO A 145 -2.79 -43.84 -19.13
N ALA A 146 -3.50 -43.22 -20.07
CA ALA A 146 -4.03 -41.88 -19.92
C ALA A 146 -5.08 -41.94 -18.81
N SER A 147 -4.67 -41.77 -17.56
CA SER A 147 -5.62 -41.65 -16.47
C SER A 147 -6.35 -40.32 -16.65
N ILE A 148 -7.60 -40.43 -17.07
CA ILE A 148 -8.56 -39.35 -17.32
C ILE A 148 -8.74 -38.45 -16.06
N ALA A 149 -8.24 -38.90 -14.89
CA ALA A 149 -8.23 -38.15 -13.64
C ALA A 149 -7.09 -37.12 -13.48
N ILE A 150 -5.96 -37.23 -14.23
CA ILE A 150 -4.86 -36.26 -14.13
C ILE A 150 -5.23 -34.89 -14.75
N PRO A 151 -5.88 -34.81 -15.93
CA PRO A 151 -6.30 -33.52 -16.50
C PRO A 151 -7.24 -32.72 -15.61
N ASP A 152 -8.24 -33.38 -15.00
CA ASP A 152 -9.25 -32.70 -14.17
C ASP A 152 -8.65 -32.12 -12.88
N ARG A 153 -7.74 -32.86 -12.23
CA ARG A 153 -7.02 -32.36 -11.05
C ARG A 153 -6.07 -31.22 -11.39
N LEU A 154 -5.43 -31.26 -12.56
CA LEU A 154 -4.53 -30.21 -13.03
C LEU A 154 -5.30 -28.91 -13.32
N ASN A 155 -6.49 -29.02 -13.93
CA ASN A 155 -7.37 -27.89 -14.21
C ASN A 155 -7.88 -27.26 -12.90
N LYS A 156 -8.32 -28.09 -11.94
CA LYS A 156 -8.74 -27.61 -10.61
C LYS A 156 -7.63 -26.83 -9.89
N GLU A 157 -6.40 -27.30 -9.98
CA GLU A 157 -5.27 -26.57 -9.37
C GLU A 157 -4.95 -25.28 -10.16
N ALA A 158 -5.04 -25.31 -11.49
CA ALA A 158 -4.91 -24.10 -12.31
C ALA A 158 -5.95 -23.04 -11.93
N ASP A 159 -7.20 -23.45 -11.70
CA ASP A 159 -8.29 -22.56 -11.31
C ASP A 159 -8.04 -21.91 -9.96
N LYS A 160 -7.53 -22.67 -8.97
CA LYS A 160 -7.13 -22.11 -7.66
C LYS A 160 -6.00 -21.10 -7.81
N ILE A 161 -4.95 -21.41 -8.58
CA ILE A 161 -3.84 -20.49 -8.80
C ILE A 161 -4.34 -19.21 -9.50
N ASN A 162 -5.21 -19.34 -10.51
CA ASN A 162 -5.79 -18.20 -11.22
C ASN A 162 -6.73 -17.37 -10.33
N LEU A 163 -7.46 -18.00 -9.41
CA LEU A 163 -8.29 -17.31 -8.43
C LEU A 163 -7.44 -16.46 -7.49
N VAL A 164 -6.39 -17.04 -6.90
CA VAL A 164 -5.46 -16.31 -6.02
C VAL A 164 -4.79 -15.17 -6.78
N LEU A 165 -4.33 -15.41 -8.02
CA LEU A 165 -3.73 -14.35 -8.84
C LEU A 165 -4.72 -13.21 -9.13
N ARG A 166 -5.98 -13.52 -9.42
CA ARG A 166 -7.02 -12.51 -9.65
C ARG A 166 -7.28 -11.69 -8.39
N ASN A 167 -7.32 -12.36 -7.24
CA ASN A 167 -7.50 -11.69 -5.95
C ASN A 167 -6.31 -10.78 -5.64
N ILE A 168 -5.06 -11.22 -5.88
CA ILE A 168 -3.85 -10.39 -5.74
C ILE A 168 -3.94 -9.15 -6.63
N LYS A 169 -4.35 -9.30 -7.90
CA LYS A 169 -4.50 -8.17 -8.82
C LYS A 169 -5.58 -7.18 -8.38
N SER A 170 -6.74 -7.69 -7.94
CA SER A 170 -7.80 -6.84 -7.42
C SER A 170 -7.33 -6.10 -6.18
N GLN A 171 -6.69 -6.81 -5.25
CA GLN A 171 -6.16 -6.26 -4.01
C GLN A 171 -5.09 -5.19 -4.29
N SER A 172 -4.16 -5.42 -5.22
CA SER A 172 -3.15 -4.45 -5.63
C SER A 172 -3.79 -3.15 -6.16
N ARG A 173 -4.85 -3.26 -6.98
CA ARG A 173 -5.61 -2.09 -7.44
C ARG A 173 -6.31 -1.36 -6.29
N ASP A 174 -6.91 -2.10 -5.37
CA ASP A 174 -7.61 -1.52 -4.22
C ASP A 174 -6.64 -0.81 -3.26
N ILE A 175 -5.45 -1.39 -3.07
CA ILE A 175 -4.34 -0.77 -2.32
C ILE A 175 -3.86 0.49 -3.02
N LYS A 176 -3.62 0.45 -4.33
CA LYS A 176 -3.18 1.63 -5.09
C LYS A 176 -4.18 2.79 -4.97
N ASN A 177 -5.46 2.50 -5.20
CA ASN A 177 -6.52 3.48 -5.05
C ASN A 177 -6.57 4.05 -3.62
N HIS A 178 -6.34 3.23 -2.60
CA HIS A 178 -6.33 3.67 -1.20
C HIS A 178 -5.09 4.52 -0.87
N LEU A 179 -3.91 4.13 -1.36
CA LEU A 179 -2.68 4.90 -1.22
C LEU A 179 -2.82 6.29 -1.84
N ASP A 180 -3.43 6.41 -3.02
CA ASP A 180 -3.70 7.70 -3.66
C ASP A 180 -4.60 8.60 -2.78
N THR A 181 -5.54 8.01 -2.01
CA THR A 181 -6.39 8.77 -1.08
C THR A 181 -5.72 9.16 0.24
N ILE A 182 -4.61 8.53 0.59
CA ILE A 182 -3.84 8.77 1.82
C ILE A 182 -2.59 9.63 1.53
N ALA A 183 -2.19 9.69 0.25
CA ALA A 183 -1.06 10.47 -0.21
C ALA A 183 -1.14 11.92 0.30
N ASN A 184 -0.03 12.39 0.87
CA ASN A 184 0.13 13.74 1.42
C ASN A 184 -0.66 14.08 2.70
N ASN A 185 -1.20 13.09 3.43
CA ASN A 185 -1.89 13.30 4.72
C ASN A 185 -2.98 14.40 4.69
N PRO A 186 -4.02 14.28 3.84
CA PRO A 186 -5.00 15.36 3.65
C PRO A 186 -5.77 15.73 4.93
N GLU A 187 -5.85 14.83 5.90
CA GLU A 187 -6.55 15.02 7.18
C GLU A 187 -5.76 15.88 8.17
N SER A 188 -4.43 15.90 8.08
CA SER A 188 -3.55 16.77 8.87
C SER A 188 -3.29 18.05 8.10
N SER A 189 -4.16 19.04 8.28
CA SER A 189 -4.01 20.33 7.58
C SER A 189 -3.18 21.31 8.42
N SER A 190 -2.10 21.81 7.83
CA SER A 190 -1.33 22.94 8.37
C SER A 190 -2.19 24.21 8.47
N GLN A 191 -3.18 24.37 7.59
CA GLN A 191 -4.12 25.49 7.62
C GLN A 191 -4.96 25.49 8.90
N ILE A 192 -5.43 24.32 9.35
CA ILE A 192 -6.17 24.18 10.62
C ILE A 192 -5.29 24.57 11.80
N THR A 193 -4.01 24.15 11.80
CA THR A 193 -3.04 24.54 12.84
C THR A 193 -2.85 26.05 12.89
N TYR A 194 -2.63 26.71 11.75
CA TYR A 194 -2.49 28.16 11.70
C TYR A 194 -3.78 28.88 12.12
N ALA A 195 -4.94 28.35 11.74
CA ALA A 195 -6.22 28.93 12.12
C ALA A 195 -6.46 28.83 13.64
N LEU A 196 -6.11 27.71 14.29
CA LEU A 196 -6.15 27.58 15.75
C LEU A 196 -5.21 28.58 16.45
N LEU A 197 -4.00 28.78 15.92
CA LEU A 197 -3.06 29.78 16.45
C LEU A 197 -3.61 31.21 16.28
N LEU A 198 -4.20 31.51 15.12
CA LEU A 198 -4.78 32.82 14.84
C LEU A 198 -5.98 33.12 15.73
N ILE A 199 -6.86 32.14 15.97
CA ILE A 199 -7.96 32.28 16.93
C ILE A 199 -7.44 32.49 18.35
N THR A 200 -6.39 31.77 18.74
CA THR A 200 -5.74 31.96 20.05
C THR A 200 -5.23 33.41 20.18
N LEU A 201 -4.52 33.90 19.17
CA LEU A 201 -4.01 35.28 19.13
C LEU A 201 -5.15 36.30 19.17
N LEU A 202 -6.20 36.08 18.37
CA LEU A 202 -7.37 36.95 18.30
C LEU A 202 -8.11 37.01 19.63
N PHE A 203 -8.19 35.90 20.36
CA PHE A 203 -8.75 35.87 21.70
C PHE A 203 -7.95 36.74 22.68
N PHE A 204 -6.62 36.61 22.72
CA PHE A 204 -5.80 37.42 23.61
C PHE A 204 -5.80 38.91 23.25
N VAL A 205 -5.63 39.24 21.98
CA VAL A 205 -5.54 40.64 21.50
C VAL A 205 -6.89 41.32 21.44
N GLY A 206 -7.96 40.58 21.11
CA GLY A 206 -9.27 41.14 20.85
C GLY A 206 -10.28 40.97 21.98
N VAL A 207 -10.08 40.02 22.90
CA VAL A 207 -10.98 39.81 24.05
C VAL A 207 -10.26 40.19 25.35
N ILE A 208 -9.15 39.52 25.66
CA ILE A 208 -8.48 39.70 26.95
C ILE A 208 -7.88 41.10 27.08
N TYR A 209 -7.21 41.60 26.04
CA TYR A 209 -6.57 42.90 26.07
C TYR A 209 -7.57 44.06 26.22
N PRO A 210 -8.67 44.17 25.44
CA PRO A 210 -9.68 45.20 25.67
C PRO A 210 -10.38 45.10 27.02
N ILE A 211 -10.72 43.89 27.47
CA ILE A 211 -11.34 43.72 28.80
C ILE A 211 -10.39 44.20 29.89
N SER A 212 -9.07 44.02 29.74
CA SER A 212 -8.09 44.41 30.75
C SER A 212 -8.16 45.90 31.14
N PHE A 213 -8.58 46.79 30.23
CA PHE A 213 -8.72 48.24 30.48
C PHE A 213 -10.01 48.67 31.19
N LEU A 214 -11.00 47.79 31.36
CA LEU A 214 -12.29 48.13 31.98
C LEU A 214 -12.30 47.93 33.52
N PRO A 215 -12.91 48.81 34.33
CA PRO A 215 -13.51 50.09 33.98
C PRO A 215 -12.46 51.21 33.90
N MET A 216 -12.55 52.03 32.86
CA MET A 216 -11.72 53.21 32.68
C MET A 216 -12.36 54.42 33.35
N PRO A 217 -11.63 55.18 34.19
CA PRO A 217 -12.13 56.40 34.82
C PRO A 217 -12.43 57.48 33.76
N SER A 218 -13.48 58.28 34.00
CA SER A 218 -14.08 59.21 33.04
C SER A 218 -13.15 60.31 32.50
N ASP A 219 -12.04 60.60 33.20
CA ASP A 219 -11.05 61.63 32.84
C ASP A 219 -9.70 61.05 32.35
N GLY A 220 -9.62 59.74 32.11
CA GLY A 220 -8.37 59.07 31.73
C GLY A 220 -8.00 59.21 30.25
N GLU A 221 -6.80 59.69 29.96
CA GLU A 221 -6.16 59.50 28.66
C GLU A 221 -5.75 58.03 28.48
N VAL A 222 -5.85 57.51 27.25
CA VAL A 222 -5.44 56.13 26.92
C VAL A 222 -3.92 56.08 26.87
N VAL A 223 -3.30 55.80 28.02
CA VAL A 223 -1.86 55.52 28.09
C VAL A 223 -1.65 54.02 27.88
N LEU A 224 -1.07 53.66 26.74
CA LEU A 224 -0.58 52.31 26.42
C LEU A 224 0.48 51.88 27.45
N SER A 225 0.03 51.33 28.57
CA SER A 225 0.89 50.96 29.68
C SER A 225 1.33 49.51 29.50
N LEU A 226 2.41 49.29 28.72
CA LEU A 226 3.06 47.98 28.54
C LEU A 226 4.06 47.65 29.68
N GLY A 227 3.92 48.28 30.85
CA GLY A 227 4.79 48.06 31.99
C GLY A 227 4.54 46.68 32.62
N VAL A 228 5.61 45.89 32.79
CA VAL A 228 5.56 44.53 33.39
C VAL A 228 4.95 44.56 34.80
N ASP A 229 5.22 45.63 35.54
CA ASP A 229 4.76 45.81 36.94
C ASP A 229 3.23 46.02 37.01
N VAL A 230 2.68 46.74 36.03
CA VAL A 230 1.23 46.99 35.91
C VAL A 230 0.50 45.72 35.47
N ILE A 231 1.13 44.94 34.58
CA ILE A 231 0.59 43.64 34.13
C ILE A 231 0.50 42.66 35.30
N ILE A 232 1.53 42.58 36.16
CA ILE A 232 1.53 41.70 37.33
C ILE A 232 0.46 42.14 38.34
N LEU A 233 0.34 43.46 38.61
CA LEU A 233 -0.68 44.01 39.51
C LEU A 233 -2.10 43.69 39.01
N ILE A 234 -2.35 43.83 37.70
CA ILE A 234 -3.63 43.48 37.06
C ILE A 234 -3.88 41.98 37.11
N LEU A 235 -2.86 41.13 36.93
CA LEU A 235 -2.98 39.67 37.02
C LEU A 235 -3.42 39.21 38.43
N THR A 236 -2.90 39.84 39.47
CA THR A 236 -3.21 39.52 40.88
C THR A 236 -4.52 40.11 41.39
N SER A 237 -5.20 40.95 40.60
CA SER A 237 -6.54 41.45 40.91
C SER A 237 -7.60 40.36 40.72
N PHE A 238 -8.71 40.41 41.46
CA PHE A 238 -9.83 39.47 41.33
C PHE A 238 -10.31 39.30 39.87
N LYS A 239 -10.37 40.40 39.13
CA LYS A 239 -10.70 40.40 37.70
C LYS A 239 -9.63 39.67 36.86
N GLY A 240 -8.35 39.90 37.16
CA GLY A 240 -7.23 39.25 36.49
C GLY A 240 -7.23 37.74 36.70
N VAL A 241 -7.50 37.29 37.92
CA VAL A 241 -7.67 35.87 38.25
C VAL A 241 -8.81 35.25 37.44
N LEU A 242 -9.96 35.91 37.35
CA LEU A 242 -11.10 35.41 36.57
C LEU A 242 -10.79 35.33 35.07
N LEU A 243 -10.14 36.35 34.50
CA LEU A 243 -9.67 36.35 33.11
C LEU A 243 -8.63 35.25 32.86
N LEU A 244 -7.72 35.02 33.81
CA LEU A 244 -6.70 33.97 33.71
C LEU A 244 -7.34 32.59 33.68
N VAL A 245 -8.32 32.32 34.55
CA VAL A 245 -9.05 31.05 34.57
C VAL A 245 -9.76 30.81 33.23
N VAL A 246 -10.48 31.80 32.71
CA VAL A 246 -11.17 31.69 31.41
C VAL A 246 -10.16 31.48 30.27
N SER A 247 -9.06 32.22 30.27
CA SER A 247 -8.00 32.08 29.26
C SER A 247 -7.34 30.71 29.32
N LEU A 248 -7.09 30.19 30.52
CA LEU A 248 -6.47 28.88 30.71
C LEU A 248 -7.39 27.76 30.21
N ILE A 249 -8.68 27.81 30.53
CA ILE A 249 -9.67 26.85 30.01
C ILE A 249 -9.70 26.90 28.48
N PHE A 250 -9.77 28.10 27.91
CA PHE A 250 -9.78 28.28 26.46
C PHE A 250 -8.52 27.73 25.79
N CYS A 251 -7.33 28.04 26.34
CA CYS A 251 -6.07 27.51 25.86
C CYS A 251 -5.98 25.99 25.95
N LEU A 252 -6.45 25.38 27.04
CA LEU A 252 -6.48 23.92 27.20
C LEU A 252 -7.35 23.26 26.12
N ILE A 253 -8.52 23.82 25.83
CA ILE A 253 -9.41 23.32 24.78
C ILE A 253 -8.73 23.41 23.41
N LEU A 254 -8.14 24.56 23.07
CA LEU A 254 -7.45 24.71 21.79
C LEU A 254 -6.20 23.82 21.68
N ALA A 255 -5.45 23.66 22.77
CA ALA A 255 -4.29 22.76 22.82
C ALA A 255 -4.69 21.29 22.61
N MET A 256 -5.81 20.86 23.20
CA MET A 256 -6.38 19.53 22.96
C MET A 256 -6.68 19.32 21.46
N PHE A 257 -7.37 20.26 20.82
CA PHE A 257 -7.70 20.14 19.39
C PHE A 257 -6.47 20.24 18.49
N LEU A 258 -5.49 21.07 18.84
CA LEU A 258 -4.20 21.13 18.15
C LEU A 258 -3.47 19.78 18.22
N PHE A 259 -3.45 19.16 19.40
CA PHE A 259 -2.83 17.86 19.60
C PHE A 259 -3.51 16.76 18.78
N VAL A 260 -4.84 16.76 18.72
CA VAL A 260 -5.60 15.85 17.85
C VAL A 260 -5.21 16.07 16.38
N ASN A 261 -5.15 17.32 15.91
CA ASN A 261 -4.79 17.65 14.52
C ASN A 261 -3.38 17.16 14.13
N ILE A 262 -2.41 17.30 15.04
CA ILE A 262 -1.03 16.88 14.80
C ILE A 262 -0.90 15.35 14.78
N ARG A 263 -1.71 14.64 15.58
CA ARG A 263 -1.69 13.18 15.67
C ARG A 263 -2.39 12.46 14.52
N MET A 264 -3.18 13.15 13.69
CA MET A 264 -3.84 12.58 12.50
C MET A 264 -2.85 12.37 11.33
N LYS A 265 -1.75 11.67 11.57
CA LYS A 265 -0.75 11.31 10.56
C LYS A 265 -0.69 9.80 10.39
N TYR A 266 -0.59 9.34 9.15
CA TYR A 266 -0.47 7.92 8.85
C TYR A 266 0.94 7.42 9.14
N ASP A 267 1.08 6.19 9.62
CA ASP A 267 2.38 5.57 9.86
C ASP A 267 3.07 5.31 8.52
N ILE A 268 4.32 5.75 8.42
CA ILE A 268 5.15 5.59 7.22
C ILE A 268 5.41 4.10 6.95
N ASN A 269 5.49 3.27 8.00
CA ASN A 269 5.70 1.84 7.86
C ASN A 269 4.48 1.16 7.23
N ASP A 270 3.26 1.50 7.66
CA ASP A 270 2.03 0.94 7.10
C ASP A 270 1.87 1.31 5.61
N ILE A 271 2.24 2.54 5.23
CA ILE A 271 2.24 2.99 3.83
C ILE A 271 3.25 2.18 3.02
N LYS A 272 4.47 2.00 3.53
CA LYS A 272 5.52 1.23 2.86
C LYS A 272 5.16 -0.25 2.68
N ASP A 273 4.51 -0.84 3.69
CA ASP A 273 4.01 -2.21 3.62
C ASP A 273 2.92 -2.34 2.55
N LEU A 274 1.97 -1.40 2.48
CA LEU A 274 0.97 -1.35 1.41
C LEU A 274 1.59 -1.19 0.01
N GLU A 275 2.57 -0.30 -0.14
CA GLU A 275 3.32 -0.15 -1.41
C GLU A 275 3.98 -1.46 -1.83
N THR A 276 4.54 -2.21 -0.87
CA THR A 276 5.17 -3.51 -1.12
C THR A 276 4.12 -4.54 -1.57
N PHE A 277 2.93 -4.54 -0.98
CA PHE A 277 1.80 -5.41 -1.38
C PHE A 277 1.12 -5.00 -2.70
N THR A 278 1.49 -3.86 -3.28
CA THR A 278 1.06 -3.50 -4.63
C THR A 278 1.77 -4.37 -5.69
N LYS A 279 2.96 -4.89 -5.39
CA LYS A 279 3.73 -5.72 -6.33
C LYS A 279 3.28 -7.19 -6.27
N GLU A 280 2.97 -7.77 -7.42
CA GLU A 280 2.62 -9.20 -7.56
C GLU A 280 3.75 -10.13 -7.07
N GLU A 281 5.00 -9.67 -7.20
CA GLU A 281 6.24 -10.39 -6.83
C GLU A 281 6.31 -10.71 -5.32
N THR A 282 5.73 -9.86 -4.47
CA THR A 282 5.80 -9.97 -3.00
C THR A 282 5.06 -11.19 -2.46
N TYR A 283 4.06 -11.72 -3.18
CA TYR A 283 3.15 -12.73 -2.64
C TYR A 283 3.71 -14.16 -2.71
N SER A 284 4.57 -14.47 -3.68
CA SER A 284 5.21 -15.79 -3.81
C SER A 284 6.35 -15.75 -4.83
N LYS A 285 7.39 -16.56 -4.58
CA LYS A 285 8.51 -16.80 -5.50
C LYS A 285 8.07 -17.24 -6.90
N TYR A 286 6.95 -17.97 -6.99
CA TYR A 286 6.38 -18.40 -8.27
C TYR A 286 5.75 -17.24 -9.05
N PHE A 287 5.15 -16.26 -8.35
CA PHE A 287 4.62 -15.05 -8.99
C PHE A 287 5.75 -14.10 -9.40
N GLU A 288 6.82 -14.00 -8.61
CA GLU A 288 8.05 -13.30 -9.00
C GLU A 288 8.61 -13.86 -10.32
N THR A 289 8.77 -15.18 -10.40
CA THR A 289 9.23 -15.87 -11.62
C THR A 289 8.31 -15.59 -12.81
N MET A 290 6.99 -15.56 -12.59
CA MET A 290 6.02 -15.22 -13.63
C MET A 290 6.18 -13.79 -14.14
N VAL A 291 6.40 -12.81 -13.26
CA VAL A 291 6.60 -11.42 -13.66
C VAL A 291 7.91 -11.25 -14.42
N ALA A 292 8.98 -11.89 -13.96
CA ALA A 292 10.28 -11.90 -14.66
C ALA A 292 10.17 -12.48 -16.07
N ASN A 293 9.47 -13.63 -16.22
CA ASN A 293 9.22 -14.25 -17.51
C ASN A 293 8.36 -13.35 -18.44
N ARG A 294 7.41 -12.59 -17.88
CA ARG A 294 6.58 -11.66 -18.66
C ARG A 294 7.41 -10.49 -19.22
N LYS A 295 8.21 -9.82 -18.37
CA LYS A 295 9.08 -8.69 -18.77
C LYS A 295 10.02 -9.09 -19.91
N ARG A 296 10.70 -10.24 -19.81
CA ARG A 296 11.60 -10.73 -20.85
C ARG A 296 10.89 -11.08 -22.18
N ARG A 297 9.63 -11.53 -22.13
CA ARG A 297 8.83 -11.76 -23.36
C ARG A 297 8.42 -10.46 -24.05
N GLU A 298 8.18 -9.41 -23.27
CA GLU A 298 7.90 -8.07 -23.80
C GLU A 298 9.17 -7.47 -24.45
N GLU A 299 10.35 -7.68 -23.85
CA GLU A 299 11.65 -7.26 -24.40
C GLU A 299 12.03 -7.99 -25.70
N ASN A 300 11.71 -9.28 -25.83
CA ASN A 300 12.00 -10.05 -27.06
C ASN A 300 11.03 -9.77 -28.22
N ASN A 301 9.89 -9.13 -27.96
CA ASN A 301 8.85 -8.84 -28.94
C ASN A 301 8.78 -7.36 -29.34
N GLY A 302 9.64 -6.51 -28.77
CA GLY A 302 9.79 -5.08 -29.10
C GLY A 302 11.01 -4.83 -29.96
#